data_AF-A0A3D1S0F5-F1
#
_entry.id   AF-A0A3D1S0F5-F1
#
_cell.length_a   1.000
_cell.length_b   1.000
_cell.length_c   1.000
_cell.angle_alpha   90.00
_cell.angle_beta   90.00
_cell.angle_gamma   90.00
#
_symmetry.space_group_name_H-M   'P 1'
#
loop_
_entity.id
_entity.type
_entity.pdbx_description
1 polymer ?
#
loop_
_entity_poly.entity_id
_entity_poly.type
_entity_poly.pdbx_seq_one_letter_code
_entity_poly.pdbx_strand_id
1 'polypeptide(L)'
;MTVLDQHTLSLVIWLPVLGGVLVLASGGDRNAPVARKLALGFSLATFVLSLSLYTGFDVSKSSMQFIEHYNWVGALNIYYHLGIDGISMPLILLTSLLTLIVIIAGWEVIQDRVAQYLAAFLIMEGLMIGVFSALDAILFYVFWEAMLIPMFLIIGIWGGPNRVYAAVKFFLYTLLGSLLMLVAIVYLYFATGQSFSILDFHTVPLGYSVQVYLFLAFFAAFAVKVPMFPVHTWLPDAHVEAPTGGSVILAAITLKMGAYGFLRFSIPIAPDAAHHLAGVIIGLSLVAVVYIAL
;
A
#
# COMPACT_ATOMS: atom_id res chain seq x y z
N MET A 1 2.07 -18.57 -23.27
CA MET A 1 1.62 -17.91 -22.03
C MET A 1 0.44 -18.68 -21.52
N THR A 2 0.59 -19.31 -20.38
CA THR A 2 -0.52 -19.97 -19.69
C THR A 2 -1.52 -18.91 -19.22
N VAL A 3 -2.79 -19.27 -19.02
CA VAL A 3 -3.81 -18.36 -18.44
C VAL A 3 -3.33 -17.78 -17.09
N LEU A 4 -2.51 -18.55 -16.36
CA LEU A 4 -1.86 -18.11 -15.13
C LEU A 4 -0.88 -16.95 -15.33
N ASP A 5 -0.17 -16.88 -16.46
CA ASP A 5 0.79 -15.79 -16.76
C ASP A 5 0.09 -14.47 -17.09
N GLN A 6 -1.14 -14.53 -17.62
CA GLN A 6 -1.90 -13.34 -18.05
C GLN A 6 -2.68 -12.67 -16.92
N HIS A 7 -2.88 -13.36 -15.80
CA HIS A 7 -3.68 -12.90 -14.67
C HIS A 7 -2.98 -13.06 -13.32
N THR A 8 -1.65 -13.18 -13.32
CA THR A 8 -0.89 -13.48 -12.11
C THR A 8 -1.07 -12.39 -11.05
N LEU A 9 -1.04 -11.11 -11.44
CA LEU A 9 -1.18 -10.01 -10.48
C LEU A 9 -2.58 -9.97 -9.89
N SER A 10 -3.61 -10.13 -10.72
CA SER A 10 -5.00 -10.26 -10.24
C SER A 10 -5.14 -11.40 -9.25
N LEU A 11 -4.54 -12.56 -9.53
CA LEU A 11 -4.61 -13.70 -8.61
C LEU A 11 -3.88 -13.42 -7.30
N VAL A 12 -2.69 -12.83 -7.32
CA VAL A 12 -1.95 -12.47 -6.10
C VAL A 12 -2.68 -11.41 -5.27
N ILE A 13 -3.39 -10.46 -5.91
CA ILE A 13 -4.20 -9.44 -5.22
C ILE A 13 -5.46 -10.05 -4.61
N TRP A 14 -6.24 -10.80 -5.38
CA TRP A 14 -7.60 -11.19 -4.98
C TRP A 14 -7.67 -12.52 -4.23
N LEU A 15 -6.68 -13.41 -4.38
CA LEU A 15 -6.63 -14.66 -3.61
C LEU A 15 -6.65 -14.44 -2.09
N PRO A 16 -5.81 -13.57 -1.49
CA PRO A 16 -5.85 -13.34 -0.06
C PRO A 16 -7.13 -12.58 0.34
N VAL A 17 -7.66 -11.67 -0.50
CA VAL A 17 -8.95 -11.01 -0.23
C VAL A 17 -10.10 -12.01 -0.14
N LEU A 18 -10.19 -12.92 -1.12
CA LEU A 18 -11.16 -14.02 -1.11
C LEU A 18 -10.96 -14.91 0.12
N GLY A 19 -9.71 -15.23 0.45
CA GLY A 19 -9.34 -15.95 1.66
C GLY A 19 -9.85 -15.27 2.93
N GLY A 20 -9.68 -13.95 3.04
CA GLY A 20 -10.19 -13.16 4.16
C GLY A 20 -11.71 -13.21 4.28
N VAL A 21 -12.45 -13.10 3.16
CA VAL A 21 -13.92 -13.25 3.14
C VAL A 21 -14.35 -14.64 3.62
N LEU A 22 -13.68 -15.70 3.16
CA LEU A 22 -13.96 -17.06 3.58
C LEU A 22 -13.61 -17.31 5.05
N VAL A 23 -12.55 -16.69 5.54
CA VAL A 23 -12.19 -16.71 6.97
C VAL A 23 -13.26 -15.99 7.80
N LEU A 24 -13.80 -14.85 7.36
CA LEU A 24 -14.94 -14.20 8.03
C LEU A 24 -16.18 -15.09 8.06
N ALA A 25 -16.45 -15.82 6.98
CA ALA A 25 -17.58 -16.75 6.89
C ALA A 25 -17.47 -17.93 7.88
N SER A 26 -16.28 -18.21 8.43
CA SER A 26 -16.12 -19.21 9.50
C SER A 26 -16.79 -18.81 10.82
N GLY A 27 -17.19 -17.54 10.99
CA GLY A 27 -18.03 -17.06 12.09
C GLY A 27 -17.25 -16.67 13.35
N GLY A 28 -17.78 -17.06 14.52
CA GLY A 28 -17.24 -16.67 15.82
C GLY A 28 -16.10 -17.54 16.35
N ASP A 29 -15.60 -17.20 17.53
CA ASP A 29 -14.38 -17.80 18.11
C ASP A 29 -14.46 -19.30 18.39
N ARG A 30 -15.67 -19.88 18.46
CA ARG A 30 -15.85 -21.35 18.51
C ARG A 30 -15.19 -22.06 17.32
N ASN A 31 -15.13 -21.39 16.17
CA ASN A 31 -14.53 -21.92 14.93
C ASN A 31 -13.11 -21.37 14.70
N ALA A 32 -12.46 -20.78 15.70
CA ALA A 32 -11.11 -20.23 15.58
C ALA A 32 -10.07 -21.21 14.98
N PRO A 33 -10.07 -22.52 15.29
CA PRO A 33 -9.15 -23.46 14.64
C PRO A 33 -9.35 -23.57 13.12
N VAL A 34 -10.59 -23.46 12.64
CA VAL A 34 -10.91 -23.48 11.20
C VAL A 34 -10.46 -22.18 10.56
N ALA A 35 -10.77 -21.03 11.18
CA ALA A 35 -10.32 -19.72 10.73
C ALA A 35 -8.78 -19.65 10.58
N ARG A 36 -8.05 -20.17 11.57
CA ARG A 36 -6.58 -20.24 11.60
C ARG A 36 -6.01 -21.07 10.44
N LYS A 37 -6.56 -22.27 10.19
CA LYS A 37 -6.14 -23.15 9.09
C LYS A 37 -6.46 -22.56 7.72
N LEU A 38 -7.65 -21.98 7.55
CA LEU A 38 -8.04 -21.31 6.32
C LEU A 38 -7.12 -20.14 6.03
N ALA A 39 -6.88 -19.29 7.02
CA ALA A 39 -6.03 -18.11 6.85
C ALA A 39 -4.59 -18.49 6.49
N LEU A 40 -4.03 -19.50 7.15
CA LEU A 40 -2.70 -20.03 6.83
C LEU A 40 -2.64 -20.61 5.41
N GLY A 41 -3.69 -21.33 4.99
CA GLY A 41 -3.78 -21.88 3.64
C GLY A 41 -3.76 -20.80 2.56
N PHE A 42 -4.55 -19.75 2.73
CA PHE A 42 -4.62 -18.64 1.77
C PHE A 42 -3.36 -17.77 1.77
N SER A 43 -2.77 -17.46 2.94
CA SER A 43 -1.52 -16.70 2.99
C SER A 43 -0.35 -17.47 2.39
N LEU A 44 -0.25 -18.77 2.67
CA LEU A 44 0.77 -19.63 2.07
C LEU A 44 0.58 -19.75 0.55
N ALA A 45 -0.66 -19.94 0.08
CA ALA A 45 -0.95 -20.00 -1.35
C ALA A 45 -0.62 -18.67 -2.04
N THR A 46 -0.92 -17.53 -1.42
CA THR A 46 -0.59 -16.19 -1.94
C THR A 46 0.92 -15.97 -2.01
N PHE A 47 1.66 -16.37 -0.97
CA PHE A 47 3.12 -16.32 -0.97
C PHE A 47 3.74 -17.22 -2.04
N VAL A 48 3.27 -18.46 -2.18
CA VAL A 48 3.76 -19.37 -3.24
C VAL A 48 3.45 -18.81 -4.63
N LEU A 49 2.27 -18.21 -4.81
CA LEU A 49 1.91 -17.58 -6.07
C LEU A 49 2.76 -16.32 -6.33
N SER A 50 3.07 -15.51 -5.32
CA SER A 50 3.93 -14.34 -5.50
C SER A 50 5.36 -14.71 -5.90
N LEU A 51 5.87 -15.89 -5.50
CA LEU A 51 7.16 -16.42 -5.98
C LEU A 51 7.18 -16.66 -7.50
N SER A 52 6.04 -16.95 -8.13
CA SER A 52 5.96 -17.08 -9.58
C SER A 52 6.24 -15.76 -10.30
N LEU A 53 5.93 -14.62 -9.67
CA LEU A 53 6.30 -13.30 -10.18
C LEU A 53 7.82 -13.15 -10.20
N TYR A 54 8.52 -13.62 -9.17
CA TYR A 54 9.99 -13.56 -9.10
C TYR A 54 10.66 -14.42 -10.16
N THR A 55 10.23 -15.67 -10.30
CA THR A 55 10.85 -16.60 -11.25
C THR A 55 10.55 -16.27 -12.71
N GLY A 56 9.41 -15.60 -12.97
CA GLY A 56 9.05 -15.08 -14.29
C GLY A 56 9.55 -13.68 -14.60
N PHE A 57 10.17 -12.97 -13.64
CA PHE A 57 10.62 -11.59 -13.83
C PHE A 57 11.94 -11.52 -14.61
N ASP A 58 11.96 -10.74 -15.69
CA ASP A 58 13.16 -10.50 -16.48
C ASP A 58 13.93 -9.27 -15.96
N VAL A 59 15.00 -9.51 -15.20
CA VAL A 59 15.83 -8.44 -14.62
C VAL A 59 16.60 -7.60 -15.65
N SER A 60 16.66 -8.04 -16.92
CA SER A 60 17.34 -7.31 -17.98
C SER A 60 16.48 -6.18 -18.58
N LYS A 61 15.17 -6.16 -18.30
CA LYS A 61 14.22 -5.18 -18.83
C LYS A 61 13.80 -4.18 -17.75
N SER A 62 13.84 -2.89 -18.11
CA SER A 62 13.34 -1.79 -17.27
C SER A 62 11.84 -1.51 -17.45
N SER A 63 11.19 -2.12 -18.43
CA SER A 63 9.75 -1.96 -18.69
C SER A 63 8.89 -2.64 -17.63
N MET A 64 7.65 -2.17 -17.48
CA MET A 64 6.63 -2.87 -16.69
C MET A 64 6.39 -4.28 -17.24
N GLN A 65 6.23 -5.25 -16.34
CA GLN A 65 6.02 -6.67 -16.64
C GLN A 65 4.73 -7.16 -15.99
N PHE A 66 4.25 -8.33 -16.40
CA PHE A 66 2.98 -8.92 -15.94
C PHE A 66 1.79 -7.96 -16.11
N ILE A 67 1.72 -7.27 -17.26
CA ILE A 67 0.74 -6.22 -17.49
C ILE A 67 -0.66 -6.83 -17.65
N GLU A 68 -1.60 -6.31 -16.87
CA GLU A 68 -3.03 -6.58 -17.01
C GLU A 68 -3.74 -5.26 -17.28
N HIS A 69 -4.49 -5.17 -18.38
CA HIS A 69 -5.09 -3.90 -18.80
C HIS A 69 -6.53 -4.08 -19.27
N TYR A 70 -7.47 -3.72 -18.41
CA TYR A 70 -8.90 -3.84 -18.68
C TYR A 70 -9.62 -2.51 -18.43
N ASN A 71 -10.64 -2.22 -19.22
CA ASN A 71 -11.50 -1.06 -18.97
C ASN A 71 -12.31 -1.29 -17.69
N TRP A 72 -12.19 -0.37 -16.72
CA TRP A 72 -12.95 -0.44 -15.47
C TRP A 72 -14.10 0.56 -15.45
N VAL A 73 -13.82 1.85 -15.67
CA VAL A 73 -14.84 2.91 -15.80
C VAL A 73 -14.56 3.74 -17.04
N GLY A 74 -15.04 3.25 -18.19
CA GLY A 74 -14.74 3.82 -19.51
C GLY A 74 -15.18 5.27 -19.69
N ALA A 75 -16.24 5.72 -19.02
CA ALA A 75 -16.70 7.11 -19.09
C ALA A 75 -15.69 8.12 -18.53
N LEU A 76 -14.76 7.67 -17.69
CA LEU A 76 -13.73 8.48 -17.04
C LEU A 76 -12.32 8.05 -17.44
N ASN A 77 -12.17 7.14 -18.43
CA ASN A 77 -10.90 6.53 -18.79
C ASN A 77 -10.13 5.92 -17.60
N ILE A 78 -10.84 5.32 -16.65
CA ILE A 78 -10.22 4.61 -15.54
C ILE A 78 -10.06 3.14 -15.94
N TYR A 79 -8.83 2.63 -15.85
CA TYR A 79 -8.49 1.27 -16.23
C TYR A 79 -8.09 0.45 -15.01
N TYR A 80 -8.46 -0.83 -15.03
CA TYR A 80 -7.79 -1.84 -14.23
C TYR A 80 -6.44 -2.14 -14.90
N HIS A 81 -5.49 -1.24 -14.69
CA HIS A 81 -4.15 -1.30 -15.23
C HIS A 81 -3.18 -1.73 -14.13
N LEU A 82 -2.71 -2.96 -14.22
CA LEU A 82 -1.68 -3.50 -13.35
C LEU A 82 -0.39 -3.74 -14.10
N GLY A 83 0.72 -3.68 -13.39
CA GLY A 83 2.03 -4.10 -13.85
C GLY A 83 3.07 -3.89 -12.76
N ILE A 84 4.18 -4.62 -12.85
CA ILE A 84 5.26 -4.58 -11.86
C ILE A 84 6.61 -4.35 -12.53
N ASP A 85 7.50 -3.68 -11.81
CA ASP A 85 8.90 -3.52 -12.18
C ASP A 85 9.82 -3.98 -11.03
N GLY A 86 11.11 -3.65 -11.12
CA GLY A 86 12.11 -4.01 -10.12
C GLY A 86 11.92 -3.36 -8.74
N ILE A 87 11.07 -2.32 -8.63
CA ILE A 87 10.73 -1.69 -7.35
C ILE A 87 9.51 -2.39 -6.73
N SER A 88 8.47 -2.64 -7.54
CA SER A 88 7.22 -3.25 -7.08
C SER A 88 7.39 -4.72 -6.69
N MET A 89 8.16 -5.49 -7.47
CA MET A 89 8.28 -6.94 -7.29
C MET A 89 8.81 -7.33 -5.89
N PRO A 90 9.93 -6.77 -5.38
CA PRO A 90 10.42 -7.10 -4.04
C PRO A 90 9.43 -6.73 -2.93
N LEU A 91 8.67 -5.64 -3.09
CA LEU A 91 7.69 -5.19 -2.11
C LEU A 91 6.47 -6.11 -2.05
N ILE A 92 6.04 -6.67 -3.18
CA ILE A 92 4.97 -7.68 -3.24
C ILE A 92 5.40 -8.97 -2.55
N LEU A 93 6.62 -9.46 -2.83
CA LEU A 93 7.18 -10.64 -2.15
C LEU A 93 7.28 -10.41 -0.63
N LEU A 94 7.81 -9.27 -0.22
CA LEU A 94 7.94 -8.90 1.20
C LEU A 94 6.58 -8.84 1.88
N THR A 95 5.57 -8.26 1.22
CA THR A 95 4.20 -8.16 1.73
C THR A 95 3.59 -9.53 1.98
N SER A 96 3.65 -10.42 1.01
CA SER A 96 3.10 -11.77 1.15
C SER A 96 3.84 -12.62 2.20
N LEU A 97 5.17 -12.52 2.25
CA LEU A 97 5.98 -13.20 3.27
C LEU A 97 5.65 -12.73 4.68
N LEU A 98 5.57 -11.41 4.90
CA LEU A 98 5.30 -10.87 6.22
C LEU A 98 3.87 -11.13 6.68
N THR A 99 2.89 -11.10 5.78
CA THR A 99 1.52 -11.51 6.13
C THR A 99 1.50 -12.97 6.56
N LEU A 100 2.18 -13.88 5.84
CA LEU A 100 2.30 -15.28 6.26
C LEU A 100 2.87 -15.41 7.67
N ILE A 101 3.95 -14.69 7.99
CA ILE A 101 4.56 -14.68 9.33
C ILE A 101 3.58 -14.14 10.38
N VAL A 102 2.87 -13.05 10.08
CA VAL A 102 1.88 -12.45 10.99
C VAL A 102 0.70 -13.39 11.26
N ILE A 103 0.22 -14.10 10.24
CA ILE A 103 -0.84 -15.10 10.40
C ILE A 103 -0.36 -16.25 11.30
N ILE A 104 0.87 -16.73 11.12
CA ILE A 104 1.46 -17.78 11.97
C ILE A 104 1.58 -17.28 13.43
N ALA A 105 2.13 -16.09 13.65
CA ALA A 105 2.26 -15.51 15.00
C ALA A 105 0.89 -15.25 15.64
N GLY A 106 -0.11 -14.87 14.84
CA GLY A 106 -1.48 -14.62 15.29
C GLY A 106 -2.20 -15.85 15.84
N TRP A 107 -1.72 -17.08 15.57
CA TRP A 107 -2.31 -18.30 16.12
C TRP A 107 -2.22 -18.36 17.64
N GLU A 108 -1.14 -17.84 18.23
CA GLU A 108 -0.93 -17.85 19.68
C GLU A 108 -1.32 -16.52 20.33
N VAL A 109 -1.04 -15.40 19.67
CA VAL A 109 -1.22 -14.06 20.25
C VAL A 109 -2.69 -13.66 20.32
N ILE A 110 -3.53 -14.09 19.38
CA ILE A 110 -4.92 -13.63 19.27
C ILE A 110 -5.89 -14.74 19.68
N GLN A 111 -6.68 -14.46 20.71
CA GLN A 111 -7.69 -15.39 21.27
C GLN A 111 -9.14 -14.91 21.13
N ASP A 112 -9.36 -13.62 20.90
CA ASP A 112 -10.69 -13.02 20.72
C ASP A 112 -10.86 -12.49 19.30
N ARG A 113 -12.04 -12.71 18.71
CA ARG A 113 -12.38 -12.29 17.33
C ARG A 113 -11.34 -12.76 16.31
N VAL A 114 -10.92 -14.02 16.44
CA VAL A 114 -9.78 -14.59 15.71
C VAL A 114 -10.01 -14.53 14.21
N ALA A 115 -11.21 -14.89 13.75
CA ALA A 115 -11.57 -14.87 12.34
C ALA A 115 -11.49 -13.45 11.75
N GLN A 116 -11.98 -12.44 12.47
CA GLN A 116 -11.97 -11.05 12.02
C GLN A 116 -10.55 -10.49 11.95
N TYR A 117 -9.68 -10.85 12.90
CA TYR A 117 -8.27 -10.46 12.90
C TYR A 117 -7.55 -11.01 11.67
N LEU A 118 -7.61 -12.33 11.47
CA LEU A 118 -6.91 -13.01 10.38
C LEU A 118 -7.44 -12.56 9.01
N ALA A 119 -8.75 -12.38 8.89
CA ALA A 119 -9.35 -11.86 7.68
C ALA A 119 -8.91 -10.43 7.37
N ALA A 120 -8.79 -9.56 8.37
CA ALA A 120 -8.30 -8.20 8.18
C ALA A 120 -6.89 -8.19 7.59
N PHE A 121 -5.98 -9.05 8.08
CA PHE A 121 -4.63 -9.17 7.51
C PHE A 121 -4.61 -9.69 6.08
N LEU A 122 -5.42 -10.70 5.75
CA LEU A 122 -5.50 -11.24 4.39
C LEU A 122 -6.11 -10.23 3.39
N ILE A 123 -7.17 -9.52 3.80
CA ILE A 123 -7.74 -8.46 2.96
C ILE A 123 -6.71 -7.35 2.77
N MET A 124 -6.02 -6.95 3.86
CA MET A 124 -4.97 -5.94 3.79
C MET A 124 -3.80 -6.35 2.89
N GLU A 125 -3.38 -7.62 2.93
CA GLU A 125 -2.35 -8.19 2.04
C GLU A 125 -2.68 -7.92 0.57
N GLY A 126 -3.88 -8.31 0.13
CA GLY A 126 -4.31 -8.10 -1.25
C GLY A 126 -4.36 -6.63 -1.63
N LEU A 127 -4.88 -5.76 -0.75
CA LEU A 127 -4.94 -4.32 -1.01
C LEU A 127 -3.54 -3.69 -1.08
N MET A 128 -2.61 -4.07 -0.22
CA MET A 128 -1.22 -3.60 -0.25
C MET A 128 -0.51 -4.04 -1.53
N ILE A 129 -0.70 -5.28 -1.96
CA ILE A 129 -0.18 -5.78 -3.25
C ILE A 129 -0.79 -4.99 -4.42
N GLY A 130 -2.09 -4.68 -4.33
CA GLY A 130 -2.78 -3.83 -5.29
C GLY A 130 -2.13 -2.45 -5.45
N VAL A 131 -1.73 -1.81 -4.34
CA VAL A 131 -1.00 -0.53 -4.40
C VAL A 131 0.32 -0.65 -5.16
N PHE A 132 1.11 -1.69 -4.90
CA PHE A 132 2.40 -1.87 -5.60
C PHE A 132 2.25 -2.27 -7.07
N SER A 133 1.09 -2.81 -7.44
CA SER A 133 0.82 -3.30 -8.79
C SER A 133 0.08 -2.30 -9.68
N ALA A 134 -0.57 -1.28 -9.10
CA ALA A 134 -1.41 -0.35 -9.85
C ALA A 134 -0.58 0.62 -10.72
N LEU A 135 -0.92 0.67 -12.01
CA LEU A 135 -0.39 1.61 -13.01
C LEU A 135 -1.40 2.69 -13.45
N ASP A 136 -2.65 2.56 -13.03
CA ASP A 136 -3.66 3.62 -13.08
C ASP A 136 -3.71 4.35 -11.72
N ALA A 137 -3.68 5.68 -11.74
CA ALA A 137 -3.58 6.50 -10.54
C ALA A 137 -4.83 6.47 -9.67
N ILE A 138 -6.03 6.32 -10.25
CA ILE A 138 -7.26 6.16 -9.48
C ILE A 138 -7.30 4.76 -8.87
N LEU A 139 -6.90 3.73 -9.61
CA LEU A 139 -6.76 2.38 -9.06
C LEU A 139 -5.78 2.33 -7.89
N PHE A 140 -4.62 2.98 -8.04
CA PHE A 140 -3.64 3.16 -6.96
C PHE A 140 -4.28 3.85 -5.75
N TYR A 141 -4.98 4.97 -5.97
CA TYR A 141 -5.65 5.73 -4.91
C TYR A 141 -6.69 4.88 -4.16
N VAL A 142 -7.49 4.09 -4.89
CA VAL A 142 -8.50 3.20 -4.32
C VAL A 142 -7.85 2.15 -3.43
N PHE A 143 -6.81 1.45 -3.90
CA PHE A 143 -6.10 0.48 -3.05
C PHE A 143 -5.42 1.16 -1.85
N TRP A 144 -4.84 2.33 -2.06
CA TRP A 144 -4.13 3.11 -1.04
C TRP A 144 -5.01 3.54 0.12
N GLU A 145 -6.25 3.96 -0.17
CA GLU A 145 -7.25 4.33 0.83
C GLU A 145 -7.95 3.10 1.41
N ALA A 146 -8.30 2.12 0.58
CA ALA A 146 -9.01 0.92 1.02
C ALA A 146 -8.21 0.13 2.07
N MET A 147 -6.88 0.06 1.94
CA MET A 147 -6.05 -0.65 2.92
C MET A 147 -6.03 0.02 4.30
N LEU A 148 -6.40 1.30 4.41
CA LEU A 148 -6.53 1.97 5.71
C LEU A 148 -7.67 1.37 6.53
N ILE A 149 -8.71 0.82 5.90
CA ILE A 149 -9.87 0.25 6.60
C ILE A 149 -9.46 -0.97 7.45
N PRO A 150 -8.83 -2.04 6.90
CA PRO A 150 -8.32 -3.13 7.73
C PRO A 150 -7.35 -2.64 8.81
N MET A 151 -6.42 -1.75 8.48
CA MET A 151 -5.43 -1.26 9.44
C MET A 151 -6.07 -0.51 10.62
N PHE A 152 -7.05 0.35 10.33
CA PHE A 152 -7.84 1.06 11.33
C PHE A 152 -8.55 0.08 12.28
N LEU A 153 -9.15 -0.99 11.75
CA LEU A 153 -9.80 -2.02 12.56
C LEU A 153 -8.80 -2.83 13.38
N ILE A 154 -7.65 -3.19 12.80
CA ILE A 154 -6.57 -3.93 13.48
C ILE A 154 -6.11 -3.17 14.74
N ILE A 155 -5.86 -1.86 14.61
CA ILE A 155 -5.50 -1.01 15.75
C ILE A 155 -6.71 -0.87 16.69
N GLY A 156 -7.84 -0.40 16.19
CA GLY A 156 -8.98 0.00 17.03
C GLY A 156 -9.65 -1.12 17.82
N ILE A 157 -9.59 -2.37 17.35
CA ILE A 157 -10.24 -3.52 18.00
C ILE A 157 -9.25 -4.34 18.84
N TRP A 158 -8.05 -4.63 18.31
CA TRP A 158 -7.07 -5.51 18.96
C TRP A 158 -5.88 -4.78 19.59
N GLY A 159 -5.86 -3.45 19.51
CA GLY A 159 -4.82 -2.65 20.12
C GLY A 159 -4.91 -2.54 21.64
N GLY A 160 -3.99 -1.77 22.20
CA GLY A 160 -3.84 -1.48 23.63
C GLY A 160 -4.87 -0.50 24.21
N PRO A 161 -4.60 0.09 25.39
CA PRO A 161 -5.55 0.94 26.11
C PRO A 161 -6.01 2.19 25.34
N ASN A 162 -5.13 2.85 24.58
CA ASN A 162 -5.46 4.08 23.84
C ASN A 162 -5.74 3.83 22.35
N ARG A 163 -6.01 2.57 21.99
CA ARG A 163 -6.21 2.14 20.59
C ARG A 163 -7.17 2.97 19.76
N VAL A 164 -8.27 3.47 20.34
CA VAL A 164 -9.25 4.28 19.60
C VAL A 164 -8.66 5.62 19.20
N TYR A 165 -7.96 6.29 20.12
CA TYR A 165 -7.25 7.53 19.83
C TYR A 165 -6.17 7.31 18.76
N ALA A 166 -5.35 6.26 18.91
CA ALA A 166 -4.30 5.94 17.96
C ALA A 166 -4.85 5.62 16.56
N ALA A 167 -5.91 4.80 16.47
CA ALA A 167 -6.54 4.45 15.20
C ALA A 167 -7.14 5.67 14.49
N VAL A 168 -7.87 6.53 15.21
CA VAL A 168 -8.46 7.75 14.65
C VAL A 168 -7.38 8.74 14.22
N LYS A 169 -6.34 8.93 15.04
CA LYS A 169 -5.20 9.81 14.70
C LYS A 169 -4.49 9.32 13.45
N PHE A 170 -4.15 8.04 13.39
CA PHE A 170 -3.55 7.41 12.20
C PHE A 170 -4.39 7.64 10.95
N PHE A 171 -5.69 7.36 11.02
CA PHE A 171 -6.60 7.50 9.89
C PHE A 171 -6.70 8.95 9.43
N LEU A 172 -6.88 9.92 10.34
CA LEU A 172 -7.00 11.33 9.98
C LEU A 172 -5.70 11.90 9.39
N TYR A 173 -4.53 11.55 9.95
CA TYR A 173 -3.25 11.99 9.41
C TYR A 173 -3.07 11.50 7.97
N THR A 174 -3.31 10.21 7.74
CA THR A 174 -3.12 9.60 6.42
C THR A 174 -4.13 10.07 5.40
N LEU A 175 -5.40 10.24 5.79
CA LEU A 175 -6.47 10.73 4.92
C LEU A 175 -6.26 12.19 4.50
N LEU A 176 -5.84 13.07 5.41
CA LEU A 176 -5.63 14.48 5.07
C LEU A 176 -4.55 14.64 3.99
N GLY A 177 -3.46 13.88 4.10
CA GLY A 177 -2.40 13.87 3.08
C GLY A 177 -2.91 13.32 1.75
N SER A 178 -3.66 12.22 1.75
CA SER A 178 -4.13 11.60 0.52
C SER A 178 -5.18 12.43 -0.24
N LEU A 179 -6.00 13.23 0.43
CA LEU A 179 -6.92 14.14 -0.25
C LEU A 179 -6.19 15.15 -1.16
N LEU A 180 -5.01 15.63 -0.75
CA LEU A 180 -4.18 16.50 -1.61
C LEU A 180 -3.60 15.73 -2.80
N MET A 181 -3.21 14.47 -2.60
CA MET A 181 -2.80 13.59 -3.68
C MET A 181 -3.93 13.37 -4.69
N LEU A 182 -5.19 13.21 -4.25
CA LEU A 182 -6.33 13.08 -5.15
C LEU A 182 -6.50 14.32 -6.04
N VAL A 183 -6.35 15.52 -5.48
CA VAL A 183 -6.39 16.77 -6.26
C VAL A 183 -5.29 16.79 -7.32
N ALA A 184 -4.07 16.36 -6.98
CA ALA A 184 -2.97 16.26 -7.94
C ALA A 184 -3.26 15.25 -9.07
N ILE A 185 -3.82 14.08 -8.74
CA ILE A 185 -4.21 13.06 -9.72
C ILE A 185 -5.27 13.60 -10.68
N VAL A 186 -6.28 14.30 -10.17
CA VAL A 186 -7.33 14.92 -11.01
C VAL A 186 -6.76 16.01 -11.90
N TYR A 187 -5.82 16.83 -11.42
CA TYR A 187 -5.13 17.81 -12.27
C TYR A 187 -4.39 17.12 -13.43
N LEU A 188 -3.62 16.07 -13.11
CA LEU A 188 -2.82 15.33 -14.10
C LEU A 188 -3.68 14.61 -15.14
N TYR A 189 -4.88 14.17 -14.76
CA TYR A 189 -5.86 13.65 -15.70
C TYR A 189 -6.17 14.66 -16.80
N PHE A 190 -6.46 15.91 -16.47
CA PHE A 190 -6.70 16.92 -17.49
C PHE A 190 -5.43 17.31 -18.25
N ALA A 191 -4.29 17.37 -17.57
CA ALA A 191 -3.01 17.73 -18.18
C ALA A 191 -2.53 16.71 -19.24
N THR A 192 -2.81 15.41 -19.04
CA THR A 192 -2.49 14.33 -19.99
C THR A 192 -3.49 14.19 -21.14
N GLY A 193 -4.58 14.96 -21.13
CA GLY A 193 -5.67 14.76 -22.10
C GLY A 193 -6.59 13.59 -21.73
N GLN A 194 -6.94 13.48 -20.45
CA GLN A 194 -7.89 12.52 -19.88
C GLN A 194 -7.36 11.09 -19.70
N SER A 195 -6.10 10.95 -19.26
CA SER A 195 -5.52 9.66 -18.88
C SER A 195 -5.25 9.61 -17.38
N PHE A 196 -5.55 8.48 -16.74
CA PHE A 196 -5.09 8.18 -15.39
C PHE A 196 -3.85 7.28 -15.35
N SER A 197 -3.24 6.97 -16.50
CA SER A 197 -2.01 6.18 -16.51
C SER A 197 -0.87 6.94 -15.83
N ILE A 198 -0.25 6.32 -14.84
CA ILE A 198 0.94 6.85 -14.17
C ILE A 198 2.09 7.05 -15.18
N LEU A 199 2.17 6.19 -16.21
CA LEU A 199 3.20 6.29 -17.24
C LEU A 199 3.01 7.54 -18.12
N ASP A 200 1.77 7.95 -18.37
CA ASP A 200 1.47 9.20 -19.07
C ASP A 200 1.83 10.41 -18.20
N PHE A 201 1.64 10.31 -16.87
CA PHE A 201 2.05 11.35 -15.93
C PHE A 201 3.57 11.57 -15.91
N HIS A 202 4.37 10.57 -16.27
CA HIS A 202 5.83 10.69 -16.34
C HIS A 202 6.31 11.45 -17.58
N THR A 203 5.47 11.57 -18.61
CA THR A 203 5.87 12.12 -19.92
C THR A 203 5.15 13.41 -20.28
N VAL A 204 4.06 13.75 -19.58
CA VAL A 204 3.33 15.00 -19.78
C VAL A 204 4.23 16.22 -19.48
N PRO A 205 4.31 17.21 -20.40
CA PRO A 205 5.10 18.40 -20.18
C PRO A 205 4.44 19.31 -19.13
N LEU A 206 5.15 19.54 -18.02
CA LEU A 206 4.67 20.35 -16.91
C LEU A 206 5.59 21.56 -16.68
N GLY A 207 5.01 22.75 -16.59
CA GLY A 207 5.74 23.94 -16.20
C GLY A 207 6.27 23.84 -14.76
N TYR A 208 7.40 24.49 -14.48
CA TYR A 208 8.08 24.40 -13.19
C TYR A 208 7.17 24.69 -11.99
N SER A 209 6.39 25.77 -12.01
CA SER A 209 5.48 26.12 -10.90
C SER A 209 4.44 25.03 -10.65
N VAL A 210 3.94 24.38 -11.71
CA VAL A 210 2.98 23.27 -11.61
C VAL A 210 3.67 22.06 -10.99
N GLN A 211 4.88 21.71 -11.43
CA GLN A 211 5.66 20.64 -10.81
C GLN A 211 5.84 20.87 -9.31
N VAL A 212 6.12 22.10 -8.86
CA VAL A 212 6.24 22.42 -7.42
C VAL A 212 4.93 22.14 -6.67
N TYR A 213 3.78 22.57 -7.18
CA TYR A 213 2.50 22.30 -6.52
C TYR A 213 2.14 20.81 -6.49
N LEU A 214 2.36 20.10 -7.60
CA LEU A 214 2.16 18.65 -7.68
C LEU A 214 3.10 17.91 -6.73
N PHE A 215 4.37 18.31 -6.69
CA PHE A 215 5.36 17.74 -5.79
C PHE A 215 4.92 17.90 -4.34
N LEU A 216 4.51 19.10 -3.92
CA LEU A 216 4.05 19.36 -2.56
C LEU A 216 2.77 18.59 -2.20
N ALA A 217 1.84 18.44 -3.15
CA ALA A 217 0.61 17.67 -2.95
C ALA A 217 0.89 16.16 -2.76
N PHE A 218 1.74 15.56 -3.60
CA PHE A 218 2.19 14.18 -3.42
C PHE A 218 3.05 14.03 -2.16
N PHE A 219 3.94 14.99 -1.89
CA PHE A 219 4.77 15.01 -0.70
C PHE A 219 3.93 14.99 0.57
N ALA A 220 2.83 15.75 0.64
CA ALA A 220 1.95 15.74 1.81
C ALA A 220 1.37 14.34 2.10
N ALA A 221 0.97 13.58 1.08
CA ALA A 221 0.48 12.21 1.25
C ALA A 221 1.59 11.23 1.66
N PHE A 222 2.73 11.29 0.98
CA PHE A 222 3.81 10.31 1.17
C PHE A 222 4.65 10.60 2.41
N ALA A 223 4.91 11.87 2.74
CA ALA A 223 5.67 12.28 3.93
C ALA A 223 4.98 11.85 5.23
N VAL A 224 3.64 11.87 5.26
CA VAL A 224 2.87 11.33 6.40
C VAL A 224 3.12 9.83 6.54
N LYS A 225 3.13 9.05 5.45
CA LYS A 225 3.38 7.59 5.50
C LYS A 225 4.85 7.21 5.69
N VAL A 226 5.81 8.05 5.29
CA VAL A 226 7.28 7.90 5.52
C VAL A 226 7.73 8.44 6.90
N PRO A 227 6.79 8.68 7.81
CA PRO A 227 6.88 9.61 8.94
C PRO A 227 8.02 10.65 8.88
N MET A 228 7.93 11.62 7.97
CA MET A 228 8.90 12.74 7.93
C MET A 228 8.61 13.78 9.02
N PHE A 229 9.64 14.53 9.45
CA PHE A 229 9.44 15.74 10.25
C PHE A 229 8.71 16.82 9.41
N PRO A 230 7.67 17.51 9.93
CA PRO A 230 7.11 17.44 11.29
C PRO A 230 5.88 16.52 11.45
N VAL A 231 5.50 15.74 10.43
CA VAL A 231 4.22 15.01 10.34
C VAL A 231 4.30 13.54 10.79
N HIS A 232 5.22 13.20 11.69
CA HIS A 232 5.48 11.83 12.14
C HIS A 232 4.78 11.43 13.44
N THR A 233 4.10 12.36 14.12
CA THR A 233 3.60 12.16 15.50
C THR A 233 2.48 11.13 15.64
N TRP A 234 1.86 10.69 14.54
CA TRP A 234 0.91 9.59 14.55
C TRP A 234 1.58 8.23 14.72
N LEU A 235 2.84 8.11 14.29
CA LEU A 235 3.57 6.86 14.20
C LEU A 235 3.83 6.22 15.58
N PRO A 236 4.35 6.95 16.60
CA PRO A 236 4.58 6.36 17.92
C PRO A 236 3.29 5.82 18.55
N ASP A 237 2.20 6.59 18.49
CA ASP A 237 0.91 6.18 19.05
C ASP A 237 0.37 4.94 18.33
N ALA A 238 0.44 4.90 17.00
CA ALA A 238 -0.03 3.75 16.22
C ALA A 238 0.79 2.49 16.50
N HIS A 239 2.12 2.59 16.61
CA HIS A 239 2.97 1.42 16.90
C HIS A 239 2.88 0.91 18.32
N VAL A 240 2.78 1.81 19.31
CA VAL A 240 2.65 1.42 20.71
C VAL A 240 1.31 0.72 20.94
N GLU A 241 0.25 1.20 20.30
CA GLU A 241 -1.09 0.67 20.52
C GLU A 241 -1.43 -0.50 19.58
N ALA A 242 -0.79 -0.66 18.43
CA ALA A 242 -1.10 -1.78 17.53
C ALA A 242 -0.70 -3.14 18.14
N PRO A 243 -1.49 -4.22 17.88
CA PRO A 243 -1.05 -5.57 18.23
C PRO A 243 0.23 -5.94 17.46
N THR A 244 0.99 -6.92 17.95
CA THR A 244 2.30 -7.33 17.39
C THR A 244 2.30 -7.45 15.87
N GLY A 245 1.32 -8.17 15.31
CA GLY A 245 1.19 -8.31 13.85
C GLY A 245 0.90 -6.99 13.12
N GLY A 246 0.12 -6.10 13.72
CA GLY A 246 -0.16 -4.77 13.17
C GLY A 246 1.10 -3.90 13.14
N SER A 247 1.88 -3.90 14.22
CA SER A 247 3.16 -3.19 14.28
C SER A 247 4.18 -3.71 13.28
N VAL A 248 4.22 -5.02 13.03
CA VAL A 248 5.08 -5.62 11.97
C VAL A 248 4.71 -5.08 10.60
N ILE A 249 3.42 -5.14 10.21
CA ILE A 249 2.99 -4.68 8.89
C ILE A 249 3.15 -3.16 8.73
N LEU A 250 2.83 -2.38 9.77
CA LEU A 250 3.06 -0.94 9.76
C LEU A 250 4.53 -0.63 9.45
N ALA A 251 5.44 -1.16 10.25
CA ALA A 251 6.86 -0.86 10.15
C ALA A 251 7.44 -1.37 8.82
N ALA A 252 7.10 -2.59 8.44
CA ALA A 252 7.77 -3.29 7.36
C ALA A 252 7.19 -2.98 5.97
N ILE A 253 5.90 -2.68 5.86
CA ILE A 253 5.23 -2.46 4.57
C ILE A 253 4.69 -1.05 4.44
N THR A 254 3.83 -0.57 5.35
CA THR A 254 3.11 0.69 5.11
C THR A 254 4.06 1.90 4.99
N LEU A 255 5.18 1.87 5.71
CA LEU A 255 6.24 2.88 5.58
C LEU A 255 6.92 2.83 4.20
N LYS A 256 7.14 1.63 3.65
CA LYS A 256 7.74 1.42 2.33
C LYS A 256 6.80 1.88 1.22
N MET A 257 5.49 1.82 1.44
CA MET A 257 4.49 2.36 0.50
C MET A 257 4.60 3.87 0.33
N GLY A 258 4.92 4.61 1.40
CA GLY A 258 5.19 6.05 1.30
C GLY A 258 6.43 6.33 0.42
N ALA A 259 7.51 5.58 0.63
CA ALA A 259 8.72 5.69 -0.19
C ALA A 259 8.46 5.27 -1.65
N TYR A 260 7.68 4.22 -1.86
CA TYR A 260 7.20 3.79 -3.18
C TYR A 260 6.44 4.93 -3.88
N GLY A 261 5.57 5.64 -3.16
CA GLY A 261 4.87 6.83 -3.65
C GLY A 261 5.84 7.90 -4.16
N PHE A 262 6.87 8.25 -3.39
CA PHE A 262 7.89 9.22 -3.83
C PHE A 262 8.62 8.77 -5.10
N LEU A 263 9.01 7.50 -5.17
CA LEU A 263 9.75 6.93 -6.30
C LEU A 263 8.89 6.79 -7.56
N ARG A 264 7.61 6.47 -7.42
CA ARG A 264 6.70 6.23 -8.55
C ARG A 264 6.00 7.50 -9.04
N PHE A 265 5.66 8.41 -8.13
CA PHE A 265 4.90 9.62 -8.45
C PHE A 265 5.77 10.87 -8.35
N SER A 266 6.27 11.24 -7.17
CA SER A 266 6.87 12.57 -6.98
C SER A 266 8.08 12.83 -7.86
N ILE A 267 9.06 11.94 -7.89
CA ILE A 267 10.32 12.17 -8.61
C ILE A 267 10.13 12.12 -10.14
N PRO A 268 9.44 11.12 -10.72
CA PRO A 268 9.30 11.05 -12.18
C PRO A 268 8.30 12.06 -12.75
N ILE A 269 7.25 12.44 -12.01
CA ILE A 269 6.23 13.40 -12.49
C ILE A 269 6.73 14.84 -12.35
N ALA A 270 7.50 15.16 -11.31
CA ALA A 270 7.94 16.52 -11.00
C ALA A 270 9.47 16.59 -10.78
N PRO A 271 10.29 16.20 -11.77
CA PRO A 271 11.74 16.07 -11.61
C PRO A 271 12.44 17.39 -11.28
N ASP A 272 12.07 18.50 -11.91
CA ASP A 272 12.71 19.79 -11.66
C ASP A 272 12.41 20.31 -10.25
N ALA A 273 11.16 20.15 -9.81
CA ALA A 273 10.75 20.48 -8.44
C ALA A 273 11.43 19.57 -7.41
N ALA A 274 11.53 18.26 -7.70
CA ALA A 274 12.23 17.30 -6.85
C ALA A 274 13.71 17.68 -6.67
N HIS A 275 14.39 18.06 -7.76
CA HIS A 275 15.78 18.53 -7.71
C HIS A 275 15.91 19.85 -6.93
N HIS A 276 15.03 20.82 -7.16
CA HIS A 276 15.08 22.11 -6.47
C HIS A 276 14.81 22.00 -4.97
N LEU A 277 13.83 21.18 -4.57
CA LEU A 277 13.43 20.98 -3.18
C LEU A 277 14.27 19.94 -2.44
N ALA A 278 15.20 19.25 -3.12
CA ALA A 278 16.02 18.18 -2.54
C ALA A 278 16.72 18.60 -1.25
N GLY A 279 17.33 19.80 -1.22
CA GLY A 279 18.02 20.30 -0.02
C GLY A 279 17.10 20.44 1.19
N VAL A 280 15.86 20.89 0.98
CA VAL A 280 14.84 21.00 2.05
C VAL A 280 14.44 19.62 2.54
N ILE A 281 14.17 18.68 1.64
CA ILE A 281 13.75 17.30 1.96
C ILE A 281 14.84 16.54 2.71
N ILE A 282 16.10 16.69 2.28
CA ILE A 282 17.27 16.13 2.97
C ILE A 282 17.37 16.74 4.37
N GLY A 283 17.22 18.06 4.50
CA GLY A 283 17.20 18.74 5.79
C GLY A 283 16.12 18.19 6.74
N LEU A 284 14.86 18.08 6.26
CA LEU A 284 13.75 17.50 7.03
C LEU A 284 14.02 16.04 7.42
N SER A 285 14.60 15.25 6.53
CA SER A 285 14.98 13.85 6.78
C SER A 285 16.05 13.75 7.87
N LEU A 286 17.09 14.60 7.80
CA LEU A 286 18.16 14.63 8.81
C LEU A 286 17.62 15.05 10.19
N VAL A 287 16.73 16.05 10.23
CA VAL A 287 16.04 16.44 11.47
C VAL A 287 15.24 15.27 12.03
N ALA A 288 14.50 14.54 11.20
CA ALA A 288 13.75 13.37 11.66
C ALA A 288 14.66 12.29 12.25
N VAL A 289 15.79 11.98 11.60
CA VAL A 289 16.77 11.00 12.09
C VAL A 289 17.34 11.41 13.44
N VAL A 290 17.80 12.66 13.58
CA VAL A 290 18.39 13.14 14.84
C VAL A 290 17.35 13.24 15.94
N TYR A 291 16.17 13.80 15.64
CA TYR A 291 15.11 14.01 16.63
C TYR A 291 14.55 12.69 17.17
N ILE A 292 14.37 11.67 16.32
CA ILE A 292 13.84 10.36 16.74
C ILE A 292 14.90 9.52 17.46
N ALA A 293 16.19 9.74 17.19
CA ALA A 293 17.28 9.01 17.82
C ALA A 293 17.65 9.52 19.23
N LEU A 294 17.27 10.76 19.57
CA LEU A 294 17.47 11.39 20.88
C LEU A 294 16.34 11.01 21.85
#